data_AF-A0A7S1SAF7-F1
#
_entry.id   AF-A0A7S1SAF7-F1
#
_cell.length_a   1.000
_cell.length_b   1.000
_cell.length_c   1.000
_cell.angle_alpha   90.00
_cell.angle_beta   90.00
_cell.angle_gamma   90.00
#
_symmetry.space_group_name_H-M   'P 1'
#
loop_
_entity.id
_entity.type
_entity.pdbx_description
1 polymer ?
#
loop_
_entity_poly.entity_id
_entity_poly.type
_entity_poly.pdbx_seq_one_letter_code
_entity_poly.pdbx_strand_id
1 'polypeptide(L)'
;AAAGRGRCALRLGGRREEALGLYSELESAGHTRTAEVKQLASMLWLDERRSSAPLDSLRAAAEAAPADQASVEALATALFWGGHEGEAVDISLKLLRKKRSDEARQLVLMLVEALGPQHPKQASARRAFSSAL
;
A
#
# COMPACT_ATOMS: atom_id res chain seq x y z
N ALA A 1 10.97 -17.90 3.00
CA ALA A 1 9.65 -18.42 3.45
C ALA A 1 8.90 -17.44 4.36
N ALA A 2 9.54 -16.87 5.40
CA ALA A 2 8.89 -15.98 6.39
C ALA A 2 8.16 -14.76 5.79
N ALA A 3 8.78 -14.03 4.85
CA ALA A 3 8.13 -12.88 4.19
C ALA A 3 6.82 -13.26 3.49
N GLY A 4 6.79 -14.43 2.83
CA GLY A 4 5.59 -14.96 2.21
C GLY A 4 4.47 -15.23 3.22
N ARG A 5 4.82 -15.85 4.36
CA ARG A 5 3.88 -16.09 5.46
C ARG A 5 3.31 -14.78 6.02
N GLY A 6 4.14 -13.78 6.25
CA GLY A 6 3.71 -12.47 6.75
C GLY A 6 2.69 -11.81 5.81
N ARG A 7 2.97 -11.82 4.49
CA ARG A 7 2.02 -11.27 3.48
C ARG A 7 0.69 -12.03 3.50
N CYS A 8 0.72 -13.36 3.63
CA CYS A 8 -0.49 -14.17 3.73
C CYS A 8 -1.27 -13.88 5.02
N ALA A 9 -0.57 -13.72 6.15
CA ALA A 9 -1.17 -13.38 7.44
C ALA A 9 -1.95 -12.07 7.38
N LEU A 10 -1.40 -11.05 6.70
CA LEU A 10 -2.10 -9.78 6.49
C LEU A 10 -3.31 -9.92 5.56
N ARG A 11 -3.19 -10.67 4.45
CA ARG A 11 -4.29 -10.84 3.48
C ARG A 11 -5.47 -11.63 4.03
N LEU A 12 -5.22 -12.62 4.88
CA LEU A 12 -6.26 -13.42 5.51
C LEU A 12 -6.97 -12.68 6.65
N GLY A 13 -6.49 -11.50 7.03
CA GLY A 13 -7.07 -10.65 8.07
C GLY A 13 -6.71 -11.11 9.49
N GLY A 14 -6.61 -10.15 10.41
CA GLY A 14 -6.54 -10.40 11.86
C GLY A 14 -5.23 -10.94 12.41
N ARG A 15 -4.19 -11.12 11.59
CA ARG A 15 -2.88 -11.67 12.03
C ARG A 15 -1.71 -10.71 11.83
N ARG A 16 -1.95 -9.43 12.15
CA ARG A 16 -0.92 -8.37 12.08
C ARG A 16 0.27 -8.66 12.98
N GLU A 17 0.03 -9.12 14.20
CA GLU A 17 1.11 -9.44 15.16
C GLU A 17 2.04 -10.54 14.64
N GLU A 18 1.48 -11.59 14.00
CA GLU A 18 2.28 -12.62 13.32
C GLU A 18 3.14 -12.01 12.22
N ALA A 19 2.56 -11.15 11.38
CA ALA A 19 3.29 -10.49 10.29
C ALA A 19 4.41 -9.56 10.81
N LEU A 20 4.18 -8.86 11.92
CA LEU A 20 5.17 -8.02 12.58
C LEU A 20 6.32 -8.85 13.17
N GLY A 21 6.02 -9.96 13.84
CA GLY A 21 7.05 -10.86 14.37
C GLY A 21 7.95 -11.40 13.25
N LEU A 22 7.33 -11.88 12.16
CA LEU A 22 8.06 -12.35 10.99
C LEU A 22 8.90 -11.24 10.33
N TYR A 23 8.40 -10.01 10.27
CA TYR A 23 9.16 -8.87 9.76
C TYR A 23 10.37 -8.56 10.65
N SER A 24 10.20 -8.53 11.98
CA SER A 24 11.27 -8.24 12.94
C SER A 24 12.40 -9.28 12.90
N GLU A 25 12.06 -10.56 12.74
CA GLU A 25 13.05 -11.64 12.52
C GLU A 25 13.87 -11.40 11.25
N LEU A 26 13.21 -11.06 10.15
CA LEU A 26 13.85 -10.80 8.85
C LEU A 26 14.72 -9.52 8.87
N GLU A 27 14.28 -8.51 9.61
CA GLU A 27 15.02 -7.27 9.82
C GLU A 27 16.30 -7.53 10.61
N SER A 28 16.19 -8.26 11.72
CA SER A 28 17.34 -8.65 12.57
C SER A 28 18.35 -9.53 11.82
N ALA A 29 17.88 -10.33 10.86
CA ALA A 29 18.72 -11.13 9.96
C ALA A 29 19.32 -10.32 8.78
N GLY A 30 19.04 -9.02 8.67
CA GLY A 30 19.60 -8.14 7.63
C GLY A 30 18.96 -8.27 6.24
N HIS A 31 17.75 -8.83 6.15
CA HIS A 31 17.08 -9.11 4.86
C HIS A 31 16.19 -7.96 4.33
N THR A 32 16.21 -6.78 4.97
CA THR A 32 15.35 -5.62 4.65
C THR A 32 15.43 -5.13 3.20
N ARG A 33 16.54 -5.40 2.51
CA ARG A 33 16.74 -4.96 1.12
C ARG A 33 16.09 -5.87 0.07
N THR A 34 15.67 -7.08 0.46
CA THR A 34 15.04 -8.05 -0.46
C THR A 34 13.65 -7.59 -0.87
N ALA A 35 13.23 -7.90 -2.10
CA ALA A 35 11.96 -7.42 -2.65
C ALA A 35 10.76 -7.93 -1.86
N GLU A 36 10.84 -9.16 -1.35
CA GLU A 36 9.80 -9.81 -0.56
C GLU A 36 9.64 -9.16 0.81
N VAL A 37 10.74 -8.76 1.45
CA VAL A 37 10.71 -8.08 2.76
C VAL A 37 10.20 -6.66 2.60
N LYS A 38 10.63 -5.95 1.54
CA LYS A 38 10.05 -4.64 1.21
C LYS A 38 8.55 -4.71 1.01
N GLN A 39 8.08 -5.68 0.21
CA GLN A 39 6.65 -5.88 0.01
C GLN A 39 5.90 -6.11 1.33
N LEU A 40 6.45 -6.94 2.23
CA LEU A 40 5.86 -7.16 3.55
C LEU A 40 5.82 -5.86 4.39
N ALA A 41 6.93 -5.11 4.42
CA ALA A 41 7.00 -3.85 5.15
C ALA A 41 5.97 -2.83 4.65
N SER A 42 5.83 -2.69 3.33
CA SER A 42 4.84 -1.78 2.74
C SER A 42 3.41 -2.25 3.03
N MET A 43 3.14 -3.56 3.03
CA MET A 43 1.85 -4.08 3.43
C MET A 43 1.53 -3.81 4.91
N LEU A 44 2.50 -3.91 5.81
CA LEU A 44 2.33 -3.54 7.23
C LEU A 44 2.01 -2.04 7.38
N TRP A 45 2.70 -1.19 6.63
CA TRP A 45 2.46 0.25 6.60
C TRP A 45 1.03 0.59 6.13
N LEU A 46 0.54 -0.10 5.10
CA LEU A 46 -0.83 0.05 4.59
C LEU A 46 -1.89 -0.52 5.54
N ASP A 47 -1.57 -1.59 6.28
CA ASP A 47 -2.48 -2.18 7.27
C ASP A 47 -2.73 -1.23 8.44
N GLU A 48 -1.71 -0.48 8.89
CA GLU A 48 -1.85 0.58 9.92
C GLU A 48 -2.80 1.70 9.51
N ARG A 49 -2.92 1.97 8.21
CA ARG A 49 -3.75 3.04 7.64
C ARG A 49 -5.05 2.52 7.06
N ARG A 50 -5.38 1.25 7.34
CA ARG A 50 -6.59 0.62 6.84
C ARG A 50 -7.81 1.26 7.50
N SER A 51 -8.71 1.79 6.70
CA SER A 51 -10.03 2.22 7.18
C SER A 51 -10.97 1.03 7.34
N SER A 52 -11.81 1.07 8.37
CA SER A 52 -12.94 0.15 8.57
C SER A 52 -14.25 0.66 7.96
N ALA A 53 -14.25 1.87 7.40
CA ALA A 53 -15.43 2.46 6.79
C ALA A 53 -15.84 1.69 5.50
N PRO A 54 -17.13 1.66 5.14
CA PRO A 54 -17.59 1.04 3.91
C PRO A 54 -16.95 1.69 2.67
N LEU A 55 -16.63 0.87 1.67
CA LEU A 55 -15.93 1.32 0.46
C LEU A 55 -16.68 2.44 -0.27
N ASP A 56 -18.01 2.36 -0.35
CA ASP A 56 -18.84 3.39 -1.00
C ASP A 56 -18.76 4.74 -0.28
N SER A 57 -18.72 4.73 1.06
CA SER A 57 -18.54 5.95 1.86
C SER A 57 -17.16 6.57 1.64
N LEU A 58 -16.12 5.74 1.56
CA LEU A 58 -14.76 6.19 1.26
C LEU A 58 -14.63 6.75 -0.15
N ARG A 59 -15.30 6.12 -1.12
CA ARG A 59 -15.36 6.58 -2.51
C ARG A 59 -16.01 7.96 -2.59
N ALA A 60 -17.17 8.13 -1.97
CA ALA A 60 -17.86 9.42 -1.91
C ALA A 60 -17.01 10.52 -1.24
N ALA A 61 -16.31 10.22 -0.14
CA ALA A 61 -15.45 11.17 0.54
C ALA A 61 -14.27 11.62 -0.34
N ALA A 62 -13.58 10.68 -0.98
CA ALA A 62 -12.46 10.99 -1.88
C ALA A 62 -12.91 11.74 -3.14
N GLU A 63 -14.11 11.46 -3.66
CA GLU A 63 -14.68 12.19 -4.81
C GLU A 63 -15.08 13.63 -4.45
N ALA A 64 -15.63 13.85 -3.25
CA ALA A 64 -15.97 15.17 -2.75
C ALA A 64 -14.71 16.03 -2.50
N ALA A 65 -13.62 15.41 -2.06
CA ALA A 65 -12.37 16.09 -1.74
C ALA A 65 -11.15 15.37 -2.38
N PRO A 66 -10.97 15.43 -3.72
CA PRO A 66 -9.95 14.66 -4.43
C PRO A 66 -8.50 15.15 -4.22
N ALA A 67 -8.31 16.23 -3.47
CA ALA A 67 -6.99 16.71 -3.02
C ALA A 67 -6.81 16.56 -1.50
N ASP A 68 -7.83 16.02 -0.80
CA ASP A 68 -7.72 15.65 0.60
C ASP A 68 -7.00 14.30 0.71
N GLN A 69 -5.87 14.34 1.41
CA GLN A 69 -4.99 13.20 1.51
C GLN A 69 -5.58 12.09 2.37
N ALA A 70 -6.26 12.46 3.47
CA ALA A 70 -6.84 11.48 4.39
C ALA A 70 -7.94 10.67 3.69
N SER A 71 -8.83 11.34 2.95
CA SER A 71 -9.91 10.68 2.19
C SER A 71 -9.36 9.75 1.11
N VAL A 72 -8.34 10.20 0.35
CA VAL A 72 -7.73 9.36 -0.70
C VAL A 72 -6.93 8.20 -0.10
N GLU A 73 -6.20 8.41 1.00
CA GLU A 73 -5.46 7.35 1.68
C GLU A 73 -6.41 6.26 2.18
N ALA A 74 -7.50 6.65 2.87
CA ALA A 74 -8.49 5.71 3.37
C ALA A 74 -9.13 4.89 2.25
N LEU A 75 -9.48 5.51 1.12
CA LEU A 75 -9.97 4.80 -0.06
C LEU A 75 -8.91 3.87 -0.67
N ALA A 76 -7.67 4.34 -0.81
CA ALA A 76 -6.59 3.58 -1.43
C ALA A 76 -6.22 2.33 -0.63
N THR A 77 -6.13 2.44 0.70
CA THR A 77 -5.89 1.28 1.57
C THR A 77 -7.06 0.30 1.52
N ALA A 78 -8.30 0.78 1.53
CA ALA A 78 -9.48 -0.08 1.38
C ALA A 78 -9.50 -0.82 0.03
N LEU A 79 -9.22 -0.14 -1.08
CA LEU A 79 -9.11 -0.76 -2.41
C LEU A 79 -7.99 -1.80 -2.47
N PHE A 80 -6.82 -1.51 -1.91
CA PHE A 80 -5.70 -2.44 -1.87
C PHE A 80 -6.07 -3.75 -1.14
N TRP A 81 -6.67 -3.64 0.03
CA TRP A 81 -7.10 -4.83 0.80
C TRP A 81 -8.32 -5.52 0.19
N GLY A 82 -9.14 -4.81 -0.59
CA GLY A 82 -10.27 -5.35 -1.34
C GLY A 82 -9.91 -6.07 -2.65
N GLY A 83 -8.63 -6.17 -3.02
CA GLY A 83 -8.20 -6.80 -4.27
C GLY A 83 -8.31 -5.90 -5.50
N HIS A 84 -8.44 -4.58 -5.29
CA HIS A 84 -8.44 -3.55 -6.33
C HIS A 84 -7.13 -2.77 -6.30
N GLU A 85 -5.98 -3.47 -6.20
CA GLU A 85 -4.67 -2.84 -5.98
C GLU A 85 -4.26 -1.89 -7.10
N GLY A 86 -4.67 -2.19 -8.33
CA GLY A 86 -4.47 -1.31 -9.47
C GLY A 86 -5.19 0.04 -9.30
N GLU A 87 -6.44 0.00 -8.88
CA GLU A 87 -7.23 1.23 -8.65
C GLU A 87 -6.66 2.03 -7.48
N ALA A 88 -6.22 1.35 -6.41
CA ALA A 88 -5.54 1.98 -5.28
C ALA A 88 -4.31 2.81 -5.72
N VAL A 89 -3.44 2.23 -6.56
CA VAL A 89 -2.28 2.94 -7.11
C VAL A 89 -2.72 4.11 -8.00
N ASP A 90 -3.71 3.91 -8.87
CA ASP A 90 -4.16 4.90 -9.84
C ASP A 90 -4.76 6.14 -9.14
N ILE A 91 -5.52 5.98 -8.06
CA ILE A 91 -6.08 7.11 -7.30
C ILE A 91 -5.01 7.86 -6.50
N SER A 92 -4.04 7.16 -5.91
CA SER A 92 -2.95 7.81 -5.17
C SER A 92 -2.00 8.56 -6.10
N LEU A 93 -1.77 8.05 -7.32
CA LEU A 93 -1.05 8.80 -8.37
C LEU A 93 -1.78 10.07 -8.79
N LYS A 94 -3.11 10.03 -8.91
CA LYS A 94 -3.91 11.23 -9.20
C LYS A 94 -3.77 12.27 -8.09
N LEU A 95 -3.83 11.85 -6.82
CA LEU A 95 -3.56 12.73 -5.68
C LEU A 95 -2.17 13.36 -5.78
N LEU A 96 -1.12 12.55 -5.94
CA LEU A 96 0.26 13.03 -5.98
C LEU A 96 0.49 14.06 -7.10
N ARG A 97 -0.11 13.84 -8.28
CA ARG A 97 -0.05 14.79 -9.41
C ARG A 97 -0.80 16.09 -9.13
N LYS A 98 -1.92 16.01 -8.40
CA LYS A 98 -2.76 17.18 -8.07
C LYS A 98 -2.19 18.00 -6.91
N LYS A 99 -1.68 17.33 -5.90
CA LYS A 99 -1.09 17.91 -4.69
C LYS A 99 0.14 17.11 -4.30
N ARG A 100 1.31 17.64 -4.66
CA ARG A 100 2.59 17.05 -4.26
C ARG A 100 2.78 17.26 -2.76
N SER A 101 2.92 16.17 -2.03
CA SER A 101 3.30 16.14 -0.62
C SER A 101 4.18 14.93 -0.36
N ASP A 102 4.94 14.96 0.73
CA ASP A 102 5.80 13.83 1.11
C ASP A 102 4.97 12.61 1.46
N GLU A 103 3.79 12.81 2.05
CA GLU A 103 2.88 11.75 2.41
C GLU A 103 2.19 11.15 1.18
N ALA A 104 1.77 11.96 0.20
CA ALA A 104 1.24 11.44 -1.06
C ALA A 104 2.31 10.64 -1.81
N ARG A 105 3.57 11.09 -1.77
CA ARG A 105 4.71 10.35 -2.33
C ARG A 105 4.89 9.01 -1.62
N GLN A 106 4.87 9.02 -0.29
CA GLN A 106 5.03 7.82 0.53
C GLN A 106 3.90 6.82 0.28
N LEU A 107 2.64 7.27 0.24
CA LEU A 107 1.49 6.42 -0.04
C LEU A 107 1.65 5.68 -1.38
N VAL A 108 2.00 6.41 -2.46
CA VAL A 108 2.20 5.78 -3.78
C VAL A 108 3.36 4.80 -3.73
N LEU A 109 4.49 5.15 -3.10
CA LEU A 109 5.64 4.26 -2.97
C LEU A 109 5.25 2.96 -2.26
N MET A 110 4.55 3.05 -1.12
CA MET A 110 4.13 1.90 -0.34
C MET A 110 3.15 1.01 -1.13
N LEU A 111 2.19 1.59 -1.84
CA LEU A 111 1.30 0.80 -2.72
C LEU A 111 2.07 0.08 -3.82
N VAL A 112 3.00 0.77 -4.49
CA VAL A 112 3.82 0.19 -5.57
C VAL A 112 4.72 -0.94 -5.06
N GLU A 113 5.32 -0.80 -3.88
CA GLU A 113 6.14 -1.84 -3.26
C GLU A 113 5.27 -3.01 -2.77
N ALA A 114 4.09 -2.74 -2.24
CA ALA A 114 3.14 -3.75 -1.76
C ALA A 114 2.57 -4.63 -2.88
N LEU A 115 2.55 -4.16 -4.14
CA LEU A 115 2.26 -5.01 -5.31
C LEU A 115 3.26 -6.17 -5.43
N GLY A 116 4.53 -5.92 -5.11
CA GLY A 116 5.60 -6.90 -5.28
C GLY A 116 6.04 -7.11 -6.75
N PRO A 117 7.18 -7.79 -6.96
CA PRO A 117 7.83 -7.88 -8.27
C PRO A 117 7.07 -8.70 -9.32
N GLN A 118 6.17 -9.60 -8.89
CA GLN A 118 5.43 -10.49 -9.78
C GLN A 118 4.06 -9.92 -10.22
N HIS A 119 3.64 -8.79 -9.66
CA HIS A 119 2.34 -8.22 -9.98
C HIS A 119 2.34 -7.58 -11.39
N PRO A 120 1.33 -7.84 -12.23
CA PRO A 120 1.34 -7.41 -13.64
C PRO A 120 1.41 -5.88 -13.81
N LYS A 121 0.84 -5.11 -12.88
CA LYS A 121 0.91 -3.64 -12.89
C LYS A 121 2.20 -3.04 -12.27
N GLN A 122 3.10 -3.83 -11.68
CA GLN A 122 4.22 -3.27 -10.92
C GLN A 122 5.14 -2.39 -11.77
N ALA A 123 5.51 -2.86 -12.97
CA ALA A 123 6.42 -2.14 -13.84
C ALA A 123 5.83 -0.82 -14.33
N SER A 124 4.55 -0.82 -14.74
CA SER A 124 3.84 0.39 -15.17
C SER A 124 3.64 1.37 -14.01
N ALA A 125 3.29 0.86 -12.81
CA ALA A 125 3.10 1.67 -11.62
C ALA A 125 4.39 2.37 -11.17
N ARG A 126 5.54 1.66 -11.19
CA ARG A 126 6.86 2.27 -10.90
C ARG A 126 7.20 3.38 -11.87
N ARG A 127 7.01 3.17 -13.18
CA ARG A 127 7.25 4.21 -14.20
C ARG A 127 6.36 5.42 -13.97
N ALA A 128 5.07 5.20 -13.70
CA ALA A 128 4.12 6.27 -13.45
C ALA A 128 4.45 7.06 -12.17
N PHE A 129 4.94 6.38 -11.12
CA PHE A 129 5.43 7.01 -9.90
C PHE A 129 6.67 7.88 -10.19
N SER A 130 7.70 7.33 -10.84
CA SER A 130 8.90 8.08 -11.21
C SER A 130 8.60 9.32 -12.06
N SER A 131 7.61 9.24 -12.96
CA SER A 131 7.15 10.36 -13.78
C SER A 131 6.33 11.41 -13.00
N ALA A 132 5.78 11.07 -11.84
CA ALA A 132 4.94 11.96 -11.04
C ALA A 132 5.72 12.75 -9.98
N LEU A 133 6.95 12.31 -9.66
CA LEU A 133 7.92 13.04 -8.83
C LEU A 133 8.31 14.39 -9.46
#